data_AF-A0A1W6MTS1-F1
#
_entry.id   AF-A0A1W6MTS1-F1
#
_cell.length_a   1.000
_cell.length_b   1.000
_cell.length_c   1.000
_cell.angle_alpha   90.00
_cell.angle_beta   90.00
_cell.angle_gamma   90.00
#
_symmetry.space_group_name_H-M   'P 1'
#
loop_
_entity.id
_entity.type
_entity.pdbx_description
1 polymer ?
#
loop_
_entity_poly.entity_id
_entity_poly.type
_entity_poly.pdbx_seq_one_letter_code
_entity_poly.pdbx_strand_id
1 'polypeptide(L)' 'MTTEEQVWRTAWILAEHYGEDGISVAADMARSFEFGGKNEEREVWLSIMDKVRELTAEHDPSPAFQQ' A
#
# COMPACT_ATOMS: atom_id res chain seq x y z
N MET A 1 -5.25 12.89 12.63
CA MET A 1 -5.62 13.10 11.23
C MET A 1 -4.38 12.87 10.38
N THR A 2 -4.39 11.84 9.54
CA THR A 2 -3.28 11.52 8.63
C THR A 2 -3.41 12.34 7.37
N THR A 3 -2.32 12.95 6.89
CA THR A 3 -2.33 13.73 5.65
C THR A 3 -2.15 12.81 4.43
N GLU A 4 -2.57 13.30 3.25
CA GLU A 4 -2.35 12.59 1.98
C GLU A 4 -0.85 12.33 1.72
N GLU A 5 0.03 13.28 2.07
CA GLU A 5 1.48 13.10 1.98
C GLU A 5 1.98 11.93 2.84
N GLN A 6 1.42 11.76 4.04
CA GLN A 6 1.79 10.66 4.93
C GLN A 6 1.33 9.31 4.37
N VAL A 7 0.13 9.24 3.79
CA VAL A 7 -0.38 8.03 3.11
C VAL A 7 0.57 7.62 1.98
N TRP A 8 0.93 8.56 1.10
CA TRP A 8 1.84 8.31 -0.01
C TRP A 8 3.25 7.92 0.44
N ARG A 9 3.81 8.62 1.44
CA ARG A 9 5.12 8.26 2.00
C ARG A 9 5.12 6.85 2.57
N THR A 10 4.08 6.45 3.30
CA THR A 10 3.98 5.10 3.86
C THR A 10 3.81 4.06 2.75
N ALA A 11 2.97 4.32 1.76
CA ALA A 11 2.80 3.43 0.61
C ALA A 11 4.12 3.23 -0.16
N TRP A 12 4.88 4.29 -0.38
CA TRP A 12 6.20 4.21 -1.01
C TRP A 12 7.19 3.37 -0.20
N ILE A 13 7.28 3.55 1.12
CA ILE A 13 8.13 2.71 1.98
C ILE A 13 7.75 1.22 1.86
N LEU A 14 6.45 0.92 1.85
CA LEU A 14 5.99 -0.47 1.72
C LEU A 14 6.32 -1.05 0.34
N ALA A 15 6.08 -0.30 -0.73
CA ALA A 15 6.40 -0.73 -2.09
C ALA A 15 7.91 -0.97 -2.27
N GLU A 16 8.76 -0.08 -1.74
CA GLU A 16 10.23 -0.23 -1.83
C GLU A 16 10.75 -1.45 -1.05
N HIS A 17 10.16 -1.74 0.12
CA HIS A 17 10.67 -2.80 1.01
C HIS A 17 10.07 -4.17 0.70
N TYR A 18 8.83 -4.21 0.23
CA TYR A 18 8.05 -5.45 0.06
C TYR A 18 7.58 -5.68 -1.38
N GLY A 19 7.68 -4.71 -2.29
CA GLY A 19 7.09 -4.81 -3.62
C GLY A 19 5.58 -5.06 -3.52
N GLU A 20 5.06 -5.98 -4.36
CA GLU A 20 3.65 -6.38 -4.34
C GLU A 20 3.19 -6.95 -2.98
N ASP A 21 4.09 -7.58 -2.21
CA ASP A 21 3.75 -8.10 -0.87
C ASP A 21 3.36 -6.97 0.10
N GLY A 22 3.74 -5.72 -0.19
CA GLY A 22 3.33 -4.54 0.56
C GLY A 22 1.81 -4.34 0.59
N ILE A 23 1.09 -4.85 -0.43
CA ILE A 23 -0.39 -4.84 -0.47
C ILE A 23 -0.94 -5.70 0.67
N SER A 24 -0.40 -6.91 0.84
CA SER A 24 -0.79 -7.83 1.90
C SER A 24 -0.46 -7.27 3.29
N VAL A 25 0.70 -6.62 3.44
CA VAL A 25 1.07 -5.93 4.70
C VAL A 25 0.06 -4.85 5.06
N ALA A 26 -0.32 -3.99 4.11
CA ALA A 26 -1.30 -2.94 4.37
C ALA A 26 -2.70 -3.50 4.67
N ALA A 27 -3.09 -4.61 4.02
CA ALA A 27 -4.35 -5.30 4.28
C ALA A 27 -4.42 -5.91 5.68
N ASP A 28 -3.34 -6.53 6.17
CA ASP A 28 -3.27 -7.08 7.52
C ASP A 28 -3.33 -5.97 8.58
N MET A 29 -2.70 -4.82 8.32
CA MET A 29 -2.82 -3.64 9.18
C MET A 29 -4.26 -3.13 9.23
N ALA A 30 -4.93 -2.98 8.08
CA ALA A 30 -6.35 -2.57 8.05
C ALA A 30 -7.24 -3.54 8.86
N ARG A 31 -7.01 -4.85 8.74
CA ARG A 31 -7.74 -5.87 9.52
C ARG A 31 -7.48 -5.75 11.03
N SER A 32 -6.26 -5.39 11.44
CA SER A 32 -5.95 -5.20 12.86
C SER A 32 -6.76 -4.06 13.51
N PHE A 33 -7.02 -2.98 12.77
CA PHE A 33 -7.84 -1.86 13.23
C PHE A 33 -9.33 -2.17 13.22
N GLU A 34 -9.80 -3.03 12.30
CA GLU A 34 -11.17 -3.54 12.31
C GLU A 34 -11.48 -4.27 13.63
N PHE A 35 -10.60 -5.17 14.08
CA PHE A 35 -10.76 -5.86 15.37
C PHE A 35 -10.69 -4.91 16.57
N GLY A 36 -9.99 -3.78 16.44
CA GLY A 36 -9.90 -2.74 17.45
C GLY A 36 -11.05 -1.73 17.44
N GLY A 37 -12.00 -1.83 16.50
CA GLY A 37 -13.09 -0.86 16.32
C GLY A 37 -12.63 0.52 15.82
N LYS A 38 -11.44 0.60 15.23
CA LYS A 38 -10.74 1.82 14.81
C LYS A 38 -10.95 2.09 13.31
N ASN A 39 -12.16 2.51 12.97
CA ASN A 39 -12.58 2.61 11.57
C ASN A 39 -11.81 3.69 10.78
N GLU A 40 -11.45 4.81 11.39
CA GLU A 40 -10.67 5.87 10.72
C GLU A 40 -9.26 5.37 10.36
N GLU A 41 -8.59 4.68 11.28
CA GLU A 41 -7.28 4.09 11.00
C GLU A 41 -7.38 2.96 9.97
N ARG A 42 -8.43 2.15 10.01
CA ARG A 42 -8.70 1.15 8.96
C ARG A 42 -8.80 1.81 7.59
N GLU A 43 -9.55 2.91 7.45
CA GLU A 43 -9.69 3.62 6.18
C GLU A 43 -8.36 4.20 5.68
N VAL A 44 -7.52 4.72 6.58
CA VAL A 44 -6.16 5.15 6.24
C VAL A 44 -5.34 3.99 5.67
N TRP A 45 -5.39 2.81 6.29
CA TRP A 45 -4.64 1.64 5.81
C TRP A 45 -5.17 1.05 4.50
N LEU A 46 -6.48 1.13 4.25
CA LEU A 46 -7.05 0.79 2.95
C LEU A 46 -6.57 1.75 1.85
N SER A 47 -6.51 3.05 2.15
CA SER A 47 -5.95 4.05 1.23
C SER A 47 -4.47 3.79 0.94
N ILE A 48 -3.68 3.46 1.96
CA ILE A 48 -2.27 3.05 1.80
C ILE A 48 -2.16 1.81 0.90
N MET A 49 -2.98 0.79 1.11
CA MET A 49 -2.99 -0.44 0.31
C MET A 49 -3.21 -0.14 -1.18
N ASP A 50 -4.18 0.71 -1.49
CA ASP A 50 -4.45 1.10 -2.88
C ASP A 50 -3.27 1.86 -3.50
N LYS A 51 -2.58 2.72 -2.72
CA LYS A 51 -1.37 3.41 -3.18
C LYS A 51 -0.18 2.48 -3.38
N VAL A 52 -0.02 1.45 -2.54
CA VAL A 52 1.00 0.41 -2.79
C VAL A 52 0.70 -0.31 -4.10
N ARG A 53 -0.56 -0.68 -4.35
CA ARG A 53 -0.97 -1.31 -5.61
C ARG A 53 -0.67 -0.42 -6.81
N GLU A 54 -0.92 0.88 -6.73
CA GLU A 54 -0.56 1.85 -7.79
C GLU A 54 0.95 1.83 -8.06
N LEU A 55 1.78 1.91 -7.02
CA LEU A 55 3.24 1.95 -7.15
C LEU A 55 3.85 0.65 -7.68
N THR A 56 3.27 -0.50 -7.32
CA THR A 56 3.81 -1.81 -7.74
C THR A 56 3.27 -2.25 -9.10
N ALA A 57 2.09 -1.78 -9.51
CA ALA A 57 1.54 -2.05 -10.84
C ALA A 57 2.34 -1.39 -11.97
N GLU A 58 3.00 -0.25 -11.70
CA GLU A 58 3.92 0.39 -12.65
C GLU A 58 5.24 -0.37 -12.83
N HIS A 59 5.50 -1.36 -11.97
CA HIS A 59 6.72 -2.15 -11.96
C HIS A 59 6.59 -3.52 -12.65
N ASP A 60 5.55 -3.74 -13.46
CA ASP A 60 5.51 -4.88 -14.38
C ASP A 60 6.49 -4.60 -15.54
N PRO A 61 7.64 -5.30 -15.63
CA PRO A 61 8.54 -5.13 -16.77
C PRO A 61 7.87 -5.76 -17.99
N SER A 62 7.05 -4.98 -18.69
CA SER A 62 6.58 -5.36 -20.02
C SER A 62 7.80 -5.74 -20.86
N PRO A 63 7.80 -6.91 -21.53
CA PRO A 63 8.98 -7.45 -22.22
C PRO A 63 9.21 -6.69 -23.52
N ALA A 64 9.73 -5.47 -23.44
CA ALA A 64 10.34 -4.78 -24.55
C ALA A 64 11.86 -5.02 -24.45
N PHE A 65 12.48 -5.39 -25.58
CA PHE A 65 13.92 -5.67 -25.76
C PHE A 65 14.38 -7.12 -25.56
N GLN A 66 13.72 -8.06 -26.25
CA GLN A 66 14.46 -9.11 -26.97
C GLN A 66 14.34 -8.80 -28.47
N GLN A 67 15.31 -8.06 -29.00
CA GLN A 67 15.62 -8.00 -30.44
C GLN A 67 17.11 -8.27 -30.62
#